data_AF-A0A011VMF8-F1
#
_entry.id   AF-A0A011VMF8-F1
#
_cell.length_a   1.000
_cell.length_b   1.000
_cell.length_c   1.000
_cell.angle_alpha   90.00
_cell.angle_beta   90.00
_cell.angle_gamma   90.00
#
_symmetry.space_group_name_H-M   'P 1'
#
loop_
_entity.id
_entity.type
_entity.pdbx_description
1 polymer ?
#
loop_
_entity_poly.entity_id
_entity_poly.type
_entity_poly.pdbx_seq_one_letter_code
_entity_poly.pdbx_strand_id
1 'polypeptide(L)'
;MSFLYLDIETIPTQAAKARENIAKNILPPGNISKPETIAAWVKEKKSAAVDEAIAKTALDGALGHICCIGWAFDGQPTSSVTLDTEQSEADIIEAFFERADATIRGQITPVTIVGHYVIGFDLPFIWQRSICLGIRVPSWLPRQPRPWGDFVFDTMNAWAGYRGSISMDRLCEALGIDGKGEIDGSMIGRLWAEGRYSEISEYCEGDVERTRAIHQRMMVAYGDAA
;
A
#
# COMPACT_ATOMS: atom_id res chain seq x y z
N MET A 1 -1.83 25.29 2.60
CA MET A 1 -1.88 23.93 3.19
C MET A 1 -0.57 23.25 2.86
N SER A 2 -0.13 22.30 3.66
CA SER A 2 1.02 21.46 3.33
C SER A 2 0.53 20.04 3.07
N PHE A 3 1.13 19.36 2.09
CA PHE A 3 0.72 18.05 1.63
C PHE A 3 1.82 17.02 1.86
N LEU A 4 1.42 15.85 2.38
CA LEU A 4 2.25 14.66 2.45
C LEU A 4 1.70 13.64 1.45
N TYR A 5 2.39 13.47 0.32
CA TYR A 5 2.09 12.43 -0.64
C TYR A 5 2.61 11.10 -0.09
N LEU A 6 1.80 10.05 -0.12
CA LEU A 6 2.08 8.77 0.54
C LEU A 6 1.62 7.61 -0.33
N ASP A 7 2.46 6.58 -0.35
CA ASP A 7 2.16 5.27 -0.92
C ASP A 7 2.91 4.18 -0.13
N ILE A 8 2.39 2.96 -0.04
CA ILE A 8 3.05 1.82 0.59
C ILE A 8 3.06 0.59 -0.29
N GLU A 9 4.14 -0.19 -0.16
CA GLU A 9 4.22 -1.54 -0.74
C GLU A 9 4.13 -2.61 0.32
N THR A 10 3.43 -3.68 -0.02
CA THR A 10 3.15 -4.77 0.91
C THR A 10 3.53 -6.12 0.33
N ILE A 11 3.98 -7.01 1.21
CA ILE A 11 4.35 -8.39 0.88
C ILE A 11 3.47 -9.36 1.64
N PRO A 12 3.29 -10.59 1.11
CA PRO A 12 2.60 -11.66 1.81
C PRO A 12 3.18 -11.97 3.18
N THR A 13 2.40 -12.64 4.02
CA THR A 13 2.84 -13.08 5.35
C THR A 13 4.13 -13.90 5.28
N GLN A 14 5.12 -13.58 6.11
CA GLN A 14 6.38 -14.35 6.22
C GLN A 14 6.34 -15.37 7.38
N ALA A 15 5.31 -15.30 8.23
CA ALA A 15 5.19 -16.17 9.39
C ALA A 15 4.86 -17.62 9.01
N ALA A 16 5.76 -18.56 9.33
CA ALA A 16 5.59 -19.99 9.05
C ALA A 16 4.25 -20.54 9.56
N LYS A 17 3.86 -20.18 10.79
CA LYS A 17 2.58 -20.60 11.40
C LYS A 17 1.37 -20.09 10.63
N ALA A 18 1.41 -18.85 10.12
CA ALA A 18 0.33 -18.30 9.32
C ALA A 18 0.20 -19.06 7.99
N ARG A 19 1.33 -19.31 7.32
CA ARG A 19 1.38 -20.10 6.08
C ARG A 19 0.86 -21.53 6.27
N GLU A 20 1.25 -22.19 7.36
CA GLU A 20 0.74 -23.52 7.71
C GLU A 20 -0.78 -23.50 7.97
N ASN A 21 -1.28 -22.49 8.67
CA ASN A 21 -2.71 -22.36 8.95
C ASN A 21 -3.52 -22.14 7.67
N ILE A 22 -3.02 -21.31 6.75
CA ILE A 22 -3.61 -21.12 5.43
C ILE A 22 -3.64 -22.46 4.68
N ALA A 23 -2.51 -23.16 4.62
CA ALA A 23 -2.41 -24.46 3.93
C ALA A 23 -3.37 -25.53 4.47
N LYS A 24 -3.62 -25.53 5.79
CA LYS A 24 -4.58 -26.43 6.45
C LYS A 24 -6.03 -26.08 6.09
N ASN A 25 -6.35 -24.80 5.98
CA ASN A 25 -7.71 -24.31 5.76
C ASN A 25 -8.11 -24.21 4.27
N ILE A 26 -7.17 -24.40 3.35
CA ILE A 26 -7.47 -24.51 1.93
C ILE A 26 -8.08 -25.89 1.62
N LEU A 27 -9.39 -25.85 1.37
CA LEU A 27 -10.23 -26.99 1.08
C LEU A 27 -10.59 -27.07 -0.40
N PRO A 28 -10.92 -28.26 -0.92
CA PRO A 28 -11.43 -28.40 -2.28
C PRO A 28 -12.71 -27.56 -2.49
N PRO A 29 -12.98 -27.10 -3.71
CA PRO A 29 -14.22 -26.42 -4.05
C PRO A 29 -15.46 -27.21 -3.59
N GLY A 30 -16.44 -26.53 -3.00
CA GLY A 30 -17.64 -27.18 -2.44
C GLY A 30 -18.51 -27.90 -3.48
N ASN A 31 -18.26 -27.70 -4.78
CA ASN A 31 -18.94 -28.38 -5.87
C ASN A 31 -18.31 -29.74 -6.24
N ILE A 32 -17.16 -30.12 -5.67
CA ILE A 32 -16.57 -31.46 -5.84
C ILE A 32 -16.72 -32.29 -4.55
N SER A 33 -17.45 -33.41 -4.66
CA SER A 33 -17.77 -34.28 -3.51
C SER A 33 -17.32 -35.73 -3.69
N LYS A 34 -16.91 -36.12 -4.90
CA LYS A 34 -16.42 -37.47 -5.18
C LYS A 34 -15.00 -37.64 -4.62
N PRO A 35 -14.70 -38.71 -3.84
CA PRO A 35 -13.38 -38.93 -3.26
C PRO A 35 -12.23 -38.90 -4.29
N GLU A 36 -12.44 -39.47 -5.47
CA GLU A 36 -11.46 -39.50 -6.57
C GLU A 36 -11.12 -38.10 -7.09
N THR A 37 -12.15 -37.26 -7.28
CA THR A 37 -11.98 -35.88 -7.75
C THR A 37 -11.34 -34.99 -6.67
N ILE A 38 -11.65 -35.24 -5.40
CA ILE A 38 -10.98 -34.57 -4.28
C ILE A 38 -9.50 -34.95 -4.24
N ALA A 39 -9.16 -36.22 -4.37
CA ALA A 39 -7.77 -36.68 -4.39
C ALA A 39 -6.98 -36.07 -5.56
N ALA A 40 -7.58 -36.00 -6.75
CA ALA A 40 -6.98 -35.34 -7.91
C ALA A 40 -6.75 -33.84 -7.65
N TRP A 41 -7.74 -33.14 -7.09
CA TRP A 41 -7.59 -31.71 -6.73
C TRP A 41 -6.48 -31.50 -5.68
N VAL A 42 -6.41 -32.35 -4.65
CA VAL A 42 -5.37 -32.27 -3.63
C VAL A 42 -3.99 -32.44 -4.23
N LYS A 43 -3.83 -33.40 -5.16
CA LYS A 43 -2.56 -33.68 -5.83
C LYS A 43 -2.12 -32.57 -6.78
N GLU A 44 -3.06 -31.99 -7.52
CA GLU A 44 -2.73 -31.14 -8.68
C GLU A 44 -2.90 -29.64 -8.43
N LYS A 45 -3.86 -29.26 -7.57
CA LYS A 45 -4.33 -27.87 -7.45
C LYS A 45 -4.17 -27.26 -6.07
N LYS A 46 -4.08 -28.08 -5.02
CA LYS A 46 -4.01 -27.57 -3.65
C LYS A 46 -2.79 -26.66 -3.44
N SER A 47 -1.61 -27.03 -3.96
CA SER A 47 -0.40 -26.20 -3.80
C SER A 47 -0.60 -24.80 -4.37
N ALA A 48 -1.05 -24.69 -5.63
CA ALA A 48 -1.28 -23.40 -6.26
C ALA A 48 -2.36 -22.57 -5.54
N ALA A 49 -3.43 -23.21 -5.05
CA ALA A 49 -4.46 -22.53 -4.27
C ALA A 49 -3.93 -22.00 -2.92
N VAL A 50 -3.00 -22.73 -2.30
CA VAL A 50 -2.31 -22.27 -1.08
C VAL A 50 -1.39 -21.09 -1.40
N ASP A 51 -0.61 -21.16 -2.48
CA ASP A 51 0.28 -20.07 -2.89
C ASP A 51 -0.50 -18.80 -3.22
N GLU A 52 -1.63 -18.91 -3.93
CA GLU A 52 -2.53 -17.78 -4.21
C GLU A 52 -3.13 -17.20 -2.91
N ALA A 53 -3.55 -18.04 -1.97
CA ALA A 53 -4.10 -17.60 -0.70
C ALA A 53 -3.04 -16.90 0.17
N ILE A 54 -1.79 -17.38 0.15
CA ILE A 54 -0.66 -16.70 0.79
C ILE A 54 -0.42 -15.37 0.10
N ALA A 55 -0.34 -15.31 -1.24
CA ALA A 55 -0.11 -14.08 -1.99
C ALA A 55 -1.14 -12.98 -1.64
N LYS A 56 -2.42 -13.35 -1.51
CA LYS A 56 -3.50 -12.42 -1.14
C LYS A 56 -3.36 -11.81 0.26
N THR A 57 -2.57 -12.41 1.15
CA THR A 57 -2.31 -11.82 2.48
C THR A 57 -1.53 -10.51 2.41
N ALA A 58 -0.88 -10.20 1.27
CA ALA A 58 -0.28 -8.89 1.05
C ALA A 58 -1.30 -7.75 1.22
N LEU A 59 -2.58 -8.01 0.90
CA LEU A 59 -3.66 -7.02 1.02
C LEU A 59 -4.42 -7.07 2.36
N ASP A 60 -3.94 -7.88 3.31
CA ASP A 60 -4.55 -8.05 4.64
C ASP A 60 -3.58 -7.61 5.72
N GLY A 61 -3.78 -6.44 6.32
CA GLY A 61 -2.87 -5.92 7.35
C GLY A 61 -2.83 -6.76 8.64
N ALA A 62 -3.72 -7.73 8.83
CA ALA A 62 -3.57 -8.71 9.91
C ALA A 62 -2.44 -9.72 9.65
N LEU A 63 -2.11 -9.99 8.38
CA LEU A 63 -1.22 -11.08 7.98
C LEU A 63 -0.02 -10.63 7.15
N GLY A 64 -0.22 -9.70 6.21
CA GLY A 64 0.81 -9.12 5.35
C GLY A 64 1.76 -8.23 6.12
N HIS A 65 2.79 -7.78 5.42
CA HIS A 65 3.81 -6.88 5.95
C HIS A 65 3.98 -5.69 5.03
N ILE A 66 4.23 -4.51 5.59
CA ILE A 66 4.75 -3.38 4.83
C ILE A 66 6.21 -3.71 4.49
N CYS A 67 6.59 -3.58 3.22
CA CYS A 67 7.98 -3.72 2.77
C CYS A 67 8.56 -2.42 2.20
N CYS A 68 7.74 -1.43 1.86
CA CYS A 68 8.20 -0.11 1.48
C CYS A 68 7.19 0.94 1.92
N ILE A 69 7.69 2.12 2.31
CA ILE A 69 6.88 3.33 2.47
C ILE A 69 7.56 4.42 1.67
N GLY A 70 6.87 4.91 0.65
CA GLY A 70 7.27 6.05 -0.16
C GLY A 70 6.51 7.30 0.26
N TRP A 71 7.19 8.43 0.29
CA TRP A 71 6.52 9.70 0.56
C TRP A 71 7.23 10.90 -0.06
N ALA A 72 6.52 12.02 -0.10
CA ALA A 72 7.10 13.30 -0.44
C ALA A 72 6.29 14.45 0.17
N PHE A 73 6.96 15.53 0.58
CA PHE A 73 6.28 16.72 1.12
C PHE A 73 6.20 17.81 0.08
N ASP A 74 5.01 18.35 -0.17
CA ASP A 74 4.79 19.46 -1.09
C ASP A 74 5.53 19.25 -2.43
N GLY A 75 6.48 20.12 -2.78
CA GLY A 75 7.34 19.99 -3.98
C GLY A 75 8.74 19.40 -3.73
N GLN A 76 9.00 18.81 -2.55
CA GLN A 76 10.29 18.18 -2.24
C GLN A 76 10.48 16.87 -3.02
N PRO A 77 11.73 16.40 -3.22
CA PRO A 77 11.98 15.08 -3.81
C PRO A 77 11.27 13.96 -3.06
N THR A 78 10.94 12.88 -3.78
CA THR A 78 10.47 11.65 -3.17
C THR A 78 11.52 11.03 -2.26
N SER A 79 11.07 10.25 -1.30
CA SER A 79 11.91 9.49 -0.38
C SER A 79 11.20 8.20 -0.03
N SER A 80 11.97 7.16 0.26
CA SER A 80 11.42 5.89 0.71
C SER A 80 12.25 5.27 1.83
N VAL A 81 11.62 4.33 2.54
CA VAL A 81 12.30 3.34 3.38
C VAL A 81 11.81 1.97 2.93
N THR A 82 12.73 1.04 2.71
CA THR A 82 12.42 -0.29 2.18
C THR A 82 13.02 -1.36 3.06
N LEU A 83 12.24 -2.40 3.32
CA LEU A 83 12.63 -3.56 4.11
C LEU A 83 13.62 -4.43 3.33
N ASP A 84 14.89 -4.33 3.68
CA ASP A 84 15.91 -5.30 3.30
C ASP A 84 15.97 -6.47 4.31
N THR A 85 16.96 -7.36 4.16
CA THR A 85 17.13 -8.53 5.05
C THR A 85 17.66 -8.19 6.45
N GLU A 86 18.13 -6.96 6.68
CA GLU A 86 18.76 -6.56 7.93
C GLU A 86 17.76 -5.84 8.86
N GLN A 87 16.64 -5.37 8.31
CA GLN A 87 15.63 -4.61 9.03
C GLN A 87 14.39 -5.44 9.33
N SER A 88 13.69 -5.07 10.42
CA SER A 88 12.34 -5.53 10.69
C SER A 88 11.31 -4.57 10.10
N GLU A 89 10.09 -5.06 9.91
CA GLU A 89 8.95 -4.20 9.52
C GLU A 89 8.72 -3.03 10.51
N ALA A 90 9.08 -3.21 11.78
CA ALA A 90 8.96 -2.13 12.76
C ALA A 90 9.95 -1.00 12.47
N ASP A 91 11.19 -1.34 12.11
CA ASP A 91 12.23 -0.36 11.81
C ASP A 91 11.83 0.56 10.66
N ILE A 92 11.20 0.02 9.60
CA ILE A 92 10.80 0.83 8.45
C ILE A 92 9.65 1.79 8.77
N ILE A 93 8.68 1.34 9.58
CA ILE A 93 7.52 2.16 9.98
C ILE A 93 7.98 3.26 10.93
N GLU A 94 8.82 2.93 11.90
CA GLU A 94 9.38 3.89 12.85
C GLU A 94 10.28 4.92 12.15
N ALA A 95 11.12 4.49 11.19
CA ALA A 95 11.95 5.38 10.39
C ALA A 95 11.12 6.34 9.53
N PHE A 96 10.01 5.87 8.93
CA PHE A 96 9.08 6.75 8.24
C PHE A 96 8.47 7.78 9.19
N PHE A 97 7.94 7.34 10.34
CA PHE A 97 7.34 8.25 11.32
C PHE A 97 8.33 9.29 11.84
N GLU A 98 9.58 8.91 12.14
CA GLU A 98 10.62 9.84 12.59
C GLU A 98 10.91 10.91 11.54
N ARG A 99 11.11 10.53 10.28
CA ARG A 99 11.42 11.44 9.17
C ARG A 99 10.25 12.36 8.84
N ALA A 100 9.03 11.83 8.85
CA ALA A 100 7.82 12.61 8.66
C ALA A 100 7.61 13.61 9.83
N ASP A 101 7.79 13.17 11.09
CA ASP A 101 7.71 14.03 12.27
C ASP A 101 8.69 15.20 12.19
N ALA A 102 9.93 14.95 11.78
CA ALA A 102 10.96 15.98 11.66
C ALA A 102 10.53 17.09 10.68
N THR A 103 9.86 16.73 9.59
CA THR A 103 9.35 17.69 8.60
C THR A 103 8.09 18.39 9.11
N ILE A 104 7.14 17.65 9.69
CA ILE A 104 5.83 18.16 10.13
C ILE A 104 5.97 19.10 11.34
N ARG A 105 6.88 18.84 12.28
CA ARG A 105 7.11 19.70 13.45
C ARG A 105 7.56 21.11 13.07
N GLY A 106 8.15 21.29 11.89
CA GLY A 106 8.53 22.59 11.34
C GLY A 106 7.37 23.36 10.68
N GLN A 107 6.22 22.72 10.46
CA GLN A 107 5.09 23.30 9.74
C GLN A 107 4.15 24.05 10.68
N ILE A 108 3.71 25.22 10.23
CA ILE A 108 2.73 26.06 10.95
C ILE A 108 1.30 25.58 10.63
N THR A 109 1.08 25.06 9.42
CA THR A 109 -0.23 24.58 8.97
C THR A 109 -0.38 23.07 9.14
N PRO A 110 -1.59 22.55 9.39
CA PRO A 110 -1.86 21.12 9.32
C PRO A 110 -1.42 20.52 7.99
N VAL A 111 -0.96 19.27 8.05
CA VAL A 111 -0.58 18.49 6.87
C VAL A 111 -1.75 17.62 6.44
N THR A 112 -2.06 17.67 5.15
CA THR A 112 -3.04 16.81 4.49
C THR A 112 -2.30 15.66 3.82
N ILE A 113 -2.66 14.42 4.16
CA ILE A 113 -2.09 13.23 3.51
C ILE A 113 -2.79 13.02 2.18
N VAL A 114 -2.03 12.84 1.11
CA VAL A 114 -2.55 12.62 -0.24
C VAL A 114 -2.06 11.27 -0.74
N GLY A 115 -2.97 10.48 -1.30
CA GLY A 115 -2.64 9.18 -1.86
C GLY A 115 -3.71 8.68 -2.83
N HIS A 116 -3.48 7.53 -3.44
CA HIS A 116 -4.43 6.89 -4.34
C HIS A 116 -5.04 5.66 -3.66
N TYR A 117 -6.33 5.75 -3.27
CA TYR A 117 -6.98 4.76 -2.39
C TYR A 117 -6.43 4.69 -0.94
N VAL A 118 -5.70 5.73 -0.52
CA VAL A 118 -5.08 5.90 0.79
C VAL A 118 -6.02 5.75 1.99
N ILE A 119 -7.31 6.08 1.83
CA ILE A 119 -8.31 5.92 2.89
C ILE A 119 -8.70 4.44 3.06
N GLY A 120 -8.75 3.70 1.95
CA GLY A 120 -9.21 2.31 1.93
C GLY A 120 -8.10 1.28 2.09
N PHE A 121 -6.84 1.66 1.86
CA PHE A 121 -5.70 0.74 1.90
C PHE A 121 -4.57 1.22 2.80
N ASP A 122 -3.77 2.20 2.38
CA ASP A 122 -2.49 2.56 3.00
C ASP A 122 -2.62 2.93 4.48
N LEU A 123 -3.51 3.87 4.81
CA LEU A 123 -3.68 4.33 6.18
C LEU A 123 -4.23 3.21 7.09
N PRO A 124 -5.31 2.48 6.74
CA PRO A 124 -5.72 1.30 7.49
C PRO A 124 -4.58 0.29 7.70
N PHE A 125 -3.79 0.00 6.67
CA PHE A 125 -2.71 -0.97 6.74
C PHE A 125 -1.60 -0.52 7.71
N ILE A 126 -1.13 0.73 7.60
CA ILE A 126 -0.15 1.32 8.53
C ILE A 126 -0.65 1.24 9.97
N TRP A 127 -1.93 1.55 10.22
CA TRP A 127 -2.52 1.44 11.56
C TRP A 127 -2.55 0.00 12.06
N GLN A 128 -3.02 -0.94 11.23
CA GLN A 128 -3.11 -2.36 11.58
C GLN A 128 -1.72 -2.93 11.92
N ARG A 129 -0.72 -2.65 11.09
CA ARG A 129 0.66 -3.10 11.31
C ARG A 129 1.27 -2.46 12.54
N SER A 130 1.07 -1.16 12.73
CA SER A 130 1.53 -0.46 13.95
C SER A 130 0.93 -1.08 15.22
N ILE A 131 -0.36 -1.46 15.19
CA ILE A 131 -1.01 -2.14 16.31
C ILE A 131 -0.43 -3.54 16.54
N CYS A 132 -0.26 -4.33 15.47
CA CYS A 132 0.32 -5.67 15.55
C CYS A 132 1.75 -5.67 16.09
N LEU A 133 2.53 -4.63 15.78
CA LEU A 133 3.94 -4.51 16.14
C LEU A 133 4.16 -3.69 17.43
N GLY A 134 3.12 -3.07 18.00
CA GLY A 134 3.24 -2.25 19.21
C GLY A 134 3.89 -0.88 18.99
N ILE A 135 3.87 -0.37 17.76
CA ILE A 135 4.51 0.89 17.37
C ILE A 135 3.61 2.06 17.75
N ARG A 136 4.21 3.10 18.34
CA ARG A 136 3.49 4.34 18.68
C ARG A 136 3.30 5.21 17.44
N VAL A 137 2.08 5.26 16.95
CA VAL A 137 1.69 6.10 15.80
C VAL A 137 1.68 7.59 16.18
N PRO A 138 2.24 8.49 15.35
CA PRO A 138 2.28 9.93 15.61
C PRO A 138 0.89 10.58 15.49
N SER A 139 0.71 11.74 16.12
CA SER A 139 -0.60 12.40 16.23
C SER A 139 -1.12 13.02 14.93
N TRP A 140 -0.25 13.27 13.96
CA TRP A 140 -0.64 13.78 12.64
C TRP A 140 -1.25 12.70 11.75
N LEU A 141 -0.99 11.41 12.01
CA LEU A 141 -1.59 10.33 11.23
C LEU A 141 -3.08 10.20 11.61
N PRO A 142 -4.02 10.36 10.66
CA PRO A 142 -5.45 10.34 10.97
C PRO A 142 -5.91 8.91 11.31
N ARG A 143 -6.65 8.77 12.41
CA ARG A 143 -7.17 7.47 12.90
C ARG A 143 -8.38 6.94 12.12
N GLN A 144 -9.25 7.86 11.69
CA GLN A 144 -10.49 7.55 10.99
C GLN A 144 -10.68 8.59 9.87
N PRO A 145 -9.83 8.53 8.82
CA PRO A 145 -9.92 9.49 7.74
C PRO A 145 -11.28 9.37 7.03
N ARG A 146 -11.84 10.51 6.65
CA ARG A 146 -13.09 10.59 5.88
C ARG A 146 -12.78 11.27 4.54
N PRO A 147 -13.40 10.85 3.43
CA PRO A 147 -13.14 11.45 2.11
C PRO A 147 -13.45 12.95 2.00
N TRP A 148 -14.22 13.51 2.93
CA TRP A 148 -14.60 14.92 3.00
C TRP A 148 -13.93 15.69 4.15
N GLY A 149 -12.91 15.10 4.80
CA GLY A 149 -12.16 15.75 5.87
C GLY A 149 -10.89 16.42 5.37
N ASP A 150 -10.39 17.40 6.12
CA ASP A 150 -9.24 18.22 5.69
C ASP A 150 -7.87 17.53 5.86
N PHE A 151 -7.82 16.39 6.55
CA PHE A 151 -6.58 15.69 6.89
C PHE A 151 -6.13 14.67 5.84
N VAL A 152 -7.03 14.26 4.93
CA VAL A 152 -6.71 13.28 3.88
C VAL A 152 -7.40 13.66 2.58
N PHE A 153 -6.66 13.60 1.49
CA PHE A 153 -7.16 13.70 0.13
C PHE A 153 -6.88 12.39 -0.61
N ASP A 154 -7.94 11.65 -0.96
CA ASP A 154 -7.82 10.40 -1.71
C ASP A 154 -8.18 10.63 -3.16
N THR A 155 -7.18 10.54 -4.04
CA THR A 155 -7.33 10.86 -5.47
C THR A 155 -8.28 9.90 -6.19
N MET A 156 -8.35 8.63 -5.78
CA MET A 156 -9.29 7.67 -6.36
C MET A 156 -10.73 8.08 -6.01
N ASN A 157 -10.98 8.37 -4.74
CA ASN A 157 -12.31 8.81 -4.27
C ASN A 157 -12.70 10.16 -4.86
N ALA A 158 -11.77 11.09 -4.98
CA ALA A 158 -12.00 12.41 -5.59
C ALA A 158 -12.42 12.30 -7.06
N TRP A 159 -11.83 11.36 -7.81
CA TRP A 159 -12.19 11.14 -9.22
C TRP A 159 -13.48 10.32 -9.40
N ALA A 160 -13.55 9.15 -8.76
CA ALA A 160 -14.58 8.14 -9.05
C ALA A 160 -15.82 8.27 -8.15
N GLY A 161 -15.74 9.09 -7.10
CA GLY A 161 -16.75 9.16 -6.04
C GLY A 161 -16.78 7.89 -5.17
N TYR A 162 -17.53 7.96 -4.06
CA TYR A 162 -17.52 6.92 -3.01
C TYR A 162 -17.90 5.50 -3.47
N ARG A 163 -18.61 5.35 -4.60
CA ARG A 163 -19.04 4.04 -5.14
C ARG A 163 -18.25 3.60 -6.37
N GLY A 164 -17.37 4.45 -6.87
CA GLY A 164 -16.57 4.19 -8.05
C GLY A 164 -15.14 3.81 -7.68
N SER A 165 -14.43 3.28 -8.66
CA SER A 165 -12.98 3.11 -8.60
C SER A 165 -12.38 3.42 -9.97
N ILE A 166 -11.12 3.80 -9.95
CA ILE A 166 -10.27 3.95 -11.12
C ILE A 166 -8.87 3.53 -10.69
N SER A 167 -8.12 2.84 -11.55
CA SER A 167 -6.70 2.59 -11.27
C SER A 167 -5.88 3.87 -11.48
N MET A 168 -4.75 3.97 -10.78
CA MET A 168 -3.81 5.07 -11.00
C MET A 168 -3.41 5.16 -12.47
N ASP A 169 -3.08 4.04 -13.11
CA ASP A 169 -2.69 4.01 -14.53
C ASP A 169 -3.74 4.63 -15.45
N ARG A 170 -5.01 4.25 -15.28
CA ARG A 170 -6.11 4.76 -16.11
C ARG A 170 -6.38 6.24 -15.82
N LEU A 171 -6.17 6.67 -14.58
CA LEU A 171 -6.28 8.08 -14.21
C LEU A 171 -5.12 8.90 -14.81
N CYS A 172 -3.88 8.40 -14.74
CA CYS A 172 -2.72 9.01 -15.40
C CYS A 172 -2.96 9.16 -16.91
N GLU A 173 -3.42 8.10 -17.59
CA GLU A 173 -3.76 8.14 -19.02
C GLU A 173 -4.80 9.22 -19.32
N ALA A 174 -5.87 9.29 -18.53
CA ALA A 174 -6.93 10.29 -18.71
C ALA A 174 -6.44 11.74 -18.49
N LEU A 175 -5.40 11.93 -17.67
CA LEU A 175 -4.83 13.24 -17.34
C LEU A 175 -3.60 13.61 -18.20
N GLY A 176 -3.12 12.70 -19.05
CA GLY A 176 -1.90 12.89 -19.84
C GLY A 176 -0.62 12.87 -19.00
N ILE A 177 -0.63 12.11 -17.89
CA ILE A 177 0.52 11.88 -17.02
C ILE A 177 1.13 10.53 -17.42
N ASP A 178 2.46 10.44 -17.45
CA ASP A 178 3.14 9.18 -17.73
C ASP A 178 2.74 8.10 -16.70
N GLY A 179 2.32 6.94 -17.21
CA GLY A 179 1.90 5.81 -16.40
C GLY A 179 3.06 5.12 -15.69
N LYS A 180 2.77 3.98 -15.03
CA LYS A 180 3.81 3.14 -14.47
C LYS A 180 4.65 2.44 -15.55
N GLY A 181 5.85 2.02 -15.17
CA GLY A 181 6.75 1.22 -16.01
C GLY A 181 6.30 -0.24 -16.13
N GLU A 182 7.27 -1.15 -16.25
CA GLU A 182 6.98 -2.59 -16.40
C GLU A 182 6.59 -3.30 -15.08
N ILE A 183 6.84 -2.67 -13.93
CA ILE A 183 6.53 -3.23 -12.62
C ILE A 183 5.07 -2.88 -12.25
N ASP A 184 4.34 -3.87 -11.72
CA ASP A 184 3.05 -3.66 -11.08
C ASP A 184 3.03 -4.24 -9.66
N GLY A 185 2.09 -3.76 -8.82
CA GLY A 185 1.97 -4.16 -7.41
C GLY A 185 1.88 -5.67 -7.15
N SER A 186 1.41 -6.48 -8.11
CA SER A 186 1.37 -7.94 -7.95
C SER A 186 2.77 -8.58 -7.98
N MET A 187 3.77 -7.87 -8.51
CA MET A 187 5.15 -8.33 -8.62
C MET A 187 5.96 -8.09 -7.35
N ILE A 188 5.52 -7.20 -6.45
CA ILE A 188 6.27 -6.76 -5.25
C ILE A 188 6.69 -7.94 -4.37
N GLY A 189 5.77 -8.88 -4.11
CA GLY A 189 6.07 -10.10 -3.35
C GLY A 189 7.21 -10.92 -3.94
N ARG A 190 7.29 -10.99 -5.28
CA ARG A 190 8.36 -11.69 -5.99
C ARG A 190 9.65 -10.89 -5.97
N LEU A 191 9.60 -9.59 -6.27
CA LEU A 191 10.78 -8.71 -6.28
C LEU A 191 11.47 -8.72 -4.91
N TRP A 192 10.69 -8.67 -3.83
CA TRP A 192 11.21 -8.72 -2.47
C TRP A 192 11.90 -10.06 -2.18
N ALA A 193 11.30 -11.18 -2.59
CA ALA A 193 11.90 -12.50 -2.45
C ALA A 193 13.17 -12.69 -3.29
N GLU A 194 13.30 -11.96 -4.41
CA GLU A 194 14.49 -11.93 -5.26
C GLU A 194 15.57 -10.95 -4.76
N GLY A 195 15.33 -10.22 -3.67
CA GLY A 195 16.27 -9.23 -3.14
C GLY A 195 16.35 -7.92 -3.94
N ARG A 196 15.37 -7.67 -4.81
CA ARG A 196 15.32 -6.52 -5.73
C ARG A 196 14.68 -5.31 -5.04
N TYR A 197 15.22 -4.93 -3.89
CA TYR A 197 14.64 -3.91 -3.01
C TYR A 197 14.65 -2.52 -3.63
N SER A 198 15.71 -2.16 -4.36
CA SER A 198 15.82 -0.85 -5.02
C SER A 198 14.69 -0.63 -6.03
N GLU A 199 14.30 -1.68 -6.75
CA GLU A 199 13.20 -1.59 -7.73
C GLU A 199 11.84 -1.41 -7.06
N ILE A 200 11.66 -1.96 -5.85
CA ILE A 200 10.47 -1.70 -5.02
C ILE A 200 10.46 -0.24 -4.57
N SER A 201 11.60 0.28 -4.11
CA SER A 201 11.74 1.69 -3.72
C SER A 201 11.42 2.64 -4.89
N GLU A 202 12.03 2.40 -6.05
CA GLU A 202 11.82 3.19 -7.27
C GLU A 202 10.36 3.13 -7.75
N TYR A 203 9.72 1.96 -7.66
CA TYR A 203 8.32 1.79 -7.98
C TYR A 203 7.42 2.63 -7.06
N CYS A 204 7.59 2.49 -5.75
CA CYS A 204 6.79 3.20 -4.74
C CYS A 204 7.00 4.72 -4.82
N GLU A 205 8.24 5.20 -4.97
CA GLU A 205 8.52 6.62 -5.18
C GLU A 205 7.90 7.15 -6.49
N GLY A 206 7.86 6.31 -7.54
CA GLY A 206 7.13 6.64 -8.76
C GLY A 206 5.63 6.82 -8.53
N ASP A 207 4.99 5.96 -7.73
CA ASP A 207 3.55 6.07 -7.41
C ASP A 207 3.24 7.29 -6.52
N VAL A 208 4.17 7.69 -5.66
CA VAL A 208 4.12 8.97 -4.91
C VAL A 208 4.14 10.16 -5.87
N GLU A 209 5.05 10.17 -6.85
CA GLU A 209 5.16 11.28 -7.81
C GLU A 209 3.93 11.36 -8.73
N ARG A 210 3.40 10.21 -9.17
CA ARG A 210 2.14 10.16 -9.94
C ARG A 210 0.97 10.67 -9.11
N THR A 211 0.86 10.26 -7.84
CA THR A 211 -0.15 10.76 -6.92
C THR A 211 -0.07 12.29 -6.80
N ARG A 212 1.14 12.83 -6.64
CA ARG A 212 1.38 14.27 -6.61
C ARG A 212 0.89 14.96 -7.88
N ALA A 213 1.28 14.47 -9.05
CA ALA A 213 0.88 15.05 -10.33
C ALA A 213 -0.65 14.99 -10.54
N ILE A 214 -1.29 13.87 -10.19
CA ILE A 214 -2.76 13.70 -10.23
C ILE A 214 -3.42 14.73 -9.32
N HIS A 215 -2.97 14.83 -8.07
CA HIS A 215 -3.52 15.76 -7.09
C HIS A 215 -3.39 17.21 -7.55
N GLN A 216 -2.21 17.64 -8.00
CA GLN A 216 -1.99 18.97 -8.55
C GLN A 216 -2.96 19.29 -9.70
N ARG A 217 -3.19 18.32 -10.59
CA ARG A 217 -4.14 18.48 -11.70
C ARG A 217 -5.58 18.69 -11.20
N MET A 218 -5.97 18.01 -10.13
CA MET A 218 -7.28 18.20 -9.48
C MET A 218 -7.38 19.56 -8.79
N MET A 219 -6.34 20.01 -8.08
CA MET A 219 -6.33 21.30 -7.40
C MET A 219 -6.53 22.47 -8.38
N VAL A 220 -5.90 22.42 -9.57
CA VAL A 220 -6.16 23.40 -10.64
C VAL A 220 -7.64 23.42 -11.03
N ALA A 221 -8.28 22.26 -11.17
CA ALA A 221 -9.69 22.17 -11.53
C ALA A 221 -10.61 22.69 -10.42
N TYR A 222 -10.19 22.60 -9.16
CA TYR A 222 -10.91 23.13 -7.99
C TYR A 222 -10.67 24.63 -7.75
N GLY A 223 -9.79 25.27 -8.54
CA GLY A 223 -9.52 26.71 -8.47
C GLY A 223 -8.41 27.10 -7.49
N ASP A 224 -7.66 26.13 -6.98
CA ASP A 224 -6.51 26.36 -6.12
C ASP A 224 -5.22 26.47 -6.95
N ALA A 225 -4.18 27.10 -6.37
CA ALA A 225 -2.85 27.07 -6.94
C ALA A 225 -2.27 25.66 -6.83
N ALA A 226 -1.76 25.13 -7.95
CA ALA A 226 -1.04 23.85 -8.00
C ALA A 226 0.32 23.90 -7.31
#